data_AF-A0A554KVN3-F1
#
_entry.id   AF-A0A554KVN3-F1
#
_cell.length_a   1.000
_cell.length_b   1.000
_cell.length_c   1.000
_cell.angle_alpha   90.00
_cell.angle_beta   90.00
_cell.angle_gamma   90.00
#
_symmetry.space_group_name_H-M   'P 1'
#
loop_
_entity.id
_entity.type
_entity.pdbx_description
1 polymer ?
#
loop_
_entity_poly.entity_id
_entity_poly.type
_entity_poly.pdbx_seq_one_letter_code
_entity_poly.pdbx_strand_id
1 'polypeptide(L)'
;MAFKPKFPTTSFKEKGGLASKETEINKKSAEELITLEEERVYREGTVSIKDLLAPSAFNVESNFIKLGDIFCRTIFVVTYPRYISVGWSSPILNLSITMDIAMFFYPVKSGIILKQLRNKVGALEAQLNADSEKGAPRDPLRETALRDIEQLRDDLTQGTEHFFQFSFYVTLYAKTKEELDQTSEDVENIFGSKLINSRKVLYQSEQGFNSTLPLANDELMIAFNLNSSPIAASFPFISAELTSDDGILYGVNRHNNSLILFDRFSLQNANMAVFATSGAGKSYAIKLEILRTMMMGVDVIVIDPEMEYKHLADAVGGTYINISLSSESKVNPFDLPRPTGGEEFSTEDIIRGAVITVKGLLRIMLGTMTTEQDSIIDRALIETYAKKDITPEADLNVVQPPIIQDLQEILEGMEGSGDLVLRLQKYTNGTFSGLFNSPTNVDMKNQLVVFSVRDLEDELRPMAIYAIINYIWNVVRSERKRRILVIDEAWWLMQHEDSARFIFALVKRARKYYLGVTTITQDVNDFLHSQYGQAIVTNSALQLLLRQSPAAIDLVQKVFILTEGEKYLLLGSGVGEGIFFAGNKHAAIKVVASYTEDQLVTTNPEQLLEIERSKKDFEKQTSGPA
;
A
#
# COMPACT_ATOMS: atom_id res chain seq x y z
N MET A 1 32.54 7.39 -45.77
CA MET A 1 32.38 7.70 -47.22
C MET A 1 30.94 7.41 -47.60
N ALA A 2 30.12 8.44 -47.80
CA ALA A 2 28.70 8.27 -48.13
C ALA A 2 28.48 8.23 -49.66
N PHE A 3 27.56 7.36 -50.06
CA PHE A 3 27.16 7.05 -51.43
C PHE A 3 26.55 8.27 -52.14
N LYS A 4 27.02 8.61 -53.35
CA LYS A 4 26.50 9.71 -54.19
C LYS A 4 25.55 9.16 -55.26
N PRO A 5 24.26 9.55 -55.32
CA PRO A 5 23.42 9.23 -56.46
C PRO A 5 23.78 10.13 -57.66
N LYS A 6 23.91 9.52 -58.85
CA LYS A 6 24.05 10.24 -60.14
C LYS A 6 22.66 10.52 -60.72
N PHE A 7 22.34 11.79 -60.97
CA PHE A 7 21.19 12.17 -61.79
C PHE A 7 21.59 12.31 -63.27
N PRO A 8 20.70 11.97 -64.23
CA PRO A 8 21.01 12.10 -65.65
C PRO A 8 20.90 13.56 -66.12
N THR A 9 21.91 14.01 -66.86
CA THR A 9 21.92 15.30 -67.57
C THR A 9 21.04 15.24 -68.81
N THR A 10 19.91 15.93 -68.83
CA THR A 10 19.12 16.23 -70.04
C THR A 10 19.47 17.62 -70.56
N SER A 11 19.98 17.67 -71.79
CA SER A 11 20.29 18.90 -72.53
C SER A 11 19.02 19.52 -73.11
N PHE A 12 18.68 20.76 -72.72
CA PHE A 12 17.66 21.55 -73.41
C PHE A 12 18.32 22.48 -74.44
N LYS A 13 17.83 22.42 -75.69
CA LYS A 13 18.16 23.36 -76.77
C LYS A 13 17.32 24.63 -76.62
N GLU A 14 17.99 25.77 -76.69
CA GLU A 14 17.41 27.12 -76.65
C GLU A 14 16.48 27.43 -77.84
N LYS A 15 15.37 28.12 -77.55
CA LYS A 15 14.74 29.09 -78.46
C LYS A 15 14.38 30.33 -77.66
N GLY A 16 14.92 31.47 -78.09
CA GLY A 16 14.84 32.75 -77.41
C GLY A 16 13.47 33.41 -77.42
N GLY A 17 13.27 34.33 -76.45
CA GLY A 17 12.15 35.27 -76.43
C GLY A 17 11.75 35.85 -75.06
N LEU A 18 12.15 35.21 -73.94
CA LEU A 18 11.79 35.61 -72.55
C LEU A 18 13.01 35.74 -71.61
N ALA A 19 14.21 35.74 -72.18
CA ALA A 19 15.49 35.44 -71.54
C ALA A 19 16.08 36.49 -70.58
N SER A 20 15.31 37.48 -70.10
CA SER A 20 15.81 38.42 -69.08
C SER A 20 15.15 38.20 -67.72
N LYS A 21 13.81 38.06 -67.66
CA LYS A 21 13.08 37.84 -66.40
C LYS A 21 13.15 36.39 -65.89
N GLU A 22 13.05 35.39 -66.76
CA GLU A 22 13.23 33.98 -66.36
C GLU A 22 14.67 33.71 -65.88
N THR A 23 15.64 34.41 -66.45
CA THR A 23 17.05 34.29 -66.09
C THR A 23 17.35 34.92 -64.73
N GLU A 24 16.70 36.03 -64.37
CA GLU A 24 16.78 36.63 -63.02
C GLU A 24 16.08 35.77 -61.96
N ILE A 25 14.91 35.20 -62.25
CA ILE A 25 14.18 34.32 -61.33
C ILE A 25 14.93 33.01 -61.12
N ASN A 26 15.45 32.39 -62.20
CA ASN A 26 16.28 31.19 -62.10
C ASN A 26 17.62 31.47 -61.40
N LYS A 27 18.20 32.68 -61.56
CA LYS A 27 19.37 33.09 -60.77
C LYS A 27 19.05 33.19 -59.28
N LYS A 28 17.95 33.84 -58.91
CA LYS A 28 17.52 33.95 -57.52
C LYS A 28 17.21 32.60 -56.88
N SER A 29 16.50 31.71 -57.58
CA SER A 29 16.22 30.37 -57.06
C SER A 29 17.47 29.49 -57.00
N ALA A 30 18.42 29.66 -57.92
CA ALA A 30 19.72 29.01 -57.83
C ALA A 30 20.56 29.56 -56.67
N GLU A 31 20.56 30.88 -56.44
CA GLU A 31 21.21 31.54 -55.30
C GLU A 31 20.57 31.11 -53.97
N GLU A 32 19.26 30.96 -53.89
CA GLU A 32 18.52 30.41 -52.72
C GLU A 32 18.86 28.94 -52.46
N LEU A 33 18.97 28.11 -53.50
CA LEU A 33 19.39 26.72 -53.37
C LEU A 33 20.85 26.61 -52.91
N ILE A 34 21.74 27.47 -53.44
CA ILE A 34 23.13 27.55 -53.01
C ILE A 34 23.21 28.01 -51.56
N THR A 35 22.45 29.03 -51.14
CA THR A 35 22.44 29.48 -49.74
C THR A 35 21.84 28.43 -48.79
N LEU A 36 20.80 27.69 -49.20
CA LEU A 36 20.28 26.55 -48.42
C LEU A 36 21.30 25.41 -48.33
N GLU A 37 22.08 25.17 -49.39
CA GLU A 37 23.14 24.16 -49.40
C GLU A 37 24.35 24.60 -48.56
N GLU A 38 24.73 25.87 -48.63
CA GLU A 38 25.74 26.50 -47.76
C GLU A 38 25.30 26.49 -46.28
N GLU A 39 24.03 26.77 -45.99
CA GLU A 39 23.47 26.71 -44.63
C GLU A 39 23.39 25.25 -44.14
N ARG A 40 23.09 24.29 -45.01
CA ARG A 40 23.15 22.85 -44.69
C ARG A 40 24.58 22.42 -44.37
N VAL A 41 25.56 22.82 -45.19
CA VAL A 41 26.99 22.54 -44.98
C VAL A 41 27.50 23.19 -43.69
N TYR A 42 27.05 24.41 -43.38
CA TYR A 42 27.36 25.07 -42.11
C TYR A 42 26.78 24.30 -40.91
N ARG A 43 25.51 23.86 -41.00
CA ARG A 43 24.85 23.06 -39.97
C ARG A 43 25.46 21.66 -39.80
N GLU A 44 25.97 21.05 -40.87
CA GLU A 44 26.72 19.78 -40.83
C GLU A 44 28.03 19.92 -40.02
N GLY A 45 28.59 21.14 -39.92
CA GLY A 45 29.79 21.43 -39.12
C GLY A 45 29.53 21.87 -37.67
N THR A 46 28.28 22.17 -37.31
CA THR A 46 27.92 22.55 -35.93
C THR A 46 27.45 21.33 -35.14
N VAL A 47 28.08 21.06 -34.00
CA VAL A 47 27.65 19.98 -33.10
C VAL A 47 26.24 20.29 -32.58
N SER A 48 25.26 19.49 -32.99
CA SER A 48 23.89 19.57 -32.49
C SER A 48 23.70 18.70 -31.25
N ILE A 49 22.63 18.95 -30.50
CA ILE A 49 22.23 18.06 -29.38
C ILE A 49 22.01 16.62 -29.88
N LYS A 50 21.53 16.45 -31.12
CA LYS A 50 21.34 15.11 -31.72
C LYS A 50 22.66 14.38 -31.88
N ASP A 51 23.75 15.08 -32.23
CA ASP A 51 25.07 14.47 -32.40
C ASP A 51 25.68 14.05 -31.06
N LEU A 52 25.33 14.74 -29.97
CA LEU A 52 25.73 14.37 -28.60
C LEU A 52 24.92 13.18 -28.04
N LEU A 53 23.68 13.00 -28.49
CA LEU A 53 22.78 11.93 -28.03
C LEU A 53 22.82 10.68 -28.93
N ALA A 54 23.26 10.82 -30.18
CA ALA A 54 23.30 9.72 -31.13
C ALA A 54 24.26 8.62 -30.64
N PRO A 55 23.88 7.34 -30.78
CA PRO A 55 24.74 6.24 -30.40
C PRO A 55 26.02 6.22 -31.25
N SER A 56 27.11 5.75 -30.66
CA SER A 56 28.41 5.64 -31.35
C SER A 56 28.39 4.67 -32.54
N ALA A 57 27.47 3.71 -32.56
CA ALA A 57 27.25 2.78 -33.67
C ALA A 57 25.79 2.31 -33.73
N PHE A 58 25.30 2.06 -34.94
CA PHE A 58 24.00 1.44 -35.21
C PHE A 58 24.20 0.38 -36.30
N ASN A 59 24.21 -0.89 -35.90
CA ASN A 59 24.40 -2.02 -36.82
C ASN A 59 23.14 -2.89 -36.85
N VAL A 60 22.56 -3.08 -38.04
CA VAL A 60 21.34 -3.87 -38.24
C VAL A 60 21.72 -5.27 -38.72
N GLU A 61 21.39 -6.28 -37.94
CA GLU A 61 21.57 -7.69 -38.28
C GLU A 61 20.24 -8.33 -38.68
N SER A 62 20.26 -9.59 -39.09
CA SER A 62 19.05 -10.29 -39.55
C SER A 62 18.02 -10.53 -38.44
N ASN A 63 18.41 -10.58 -37.17
CA ASN A 63 17.49 -10.91 -36.07
C ASN A 63 17.71 -10.08 -34.80
N PHE A 64 18.55 -9.04 -34.84
CA PHE A 64 18.77 -8.08 -33.76
C PHE A 64 19.41 -6.80 -34.33
N ILE A 65 19.52 -5.77 -33.50
CA ILE A 65 20.31 -4.57 -33.77
C ILE A 65 21.38 -4.46 -32.70
N LYS A 66 22.57 -3.97 -33.06
CA LYS A 66 23.58 -3.52 -32.10
C LYS A 66 23.59 -2.00 -32.04
N LEU A 67 23.16 -1.44 -30.91
CA LEU A 67 23.09 -0.02 -30.59
C LEU A 67 24.24 0.34 -29.64
N GLY A 68 25.33 0.89 -30.18
CA GLY A 68 26.58 1.06 -29.42
C GLY A 68 27.08 -0.29 -28.90
N ASP A 69 27.07 -0.46 -27.58
CA ASP A 69 27.47 -1.70 -26.89
C ASP A 69 26.29 -2.60 -26.48
N ILE A 70 25.05 -2.22 -26.81
CA ILE A 70 23.84 -2.93 -26.42
C ILE A 70 23.26 -3.70 -27.61
N PHE A 71 22.77 -4.91 -27.35
CA PHE A 71 22.06 -5.73 -28.33
C PHE A 71 20.56 -5.63 -28.09
N CYS A 72 19.80 -5.36 -29.16
CA CYS A 72 18.36 -5.15 -29.12
C CYS A 72 17.63 -6.16 -30.00
N ARG A 73 16.55 -6.79 -29.53
CA ARG A 73 15.71 -7.66 -30.36
C ARG A 73 14.23 -7.42 -30.10
N THR A 74 13.48 -7.26 -31.18
CA THR A 74 12.03 -7.13 -31.13
C THR A 74 11.35 -8.49 -31.33
N ILE A 75 10.33 -8.74 -30.50
CA ILE A 75 9.41 -9.88 -30.56
C ILE A 75 8.01 -9.31 -30.78
N PHE A 76 7.22 -9.95 -31.63
CA PHE A 76 5.82 -9.59 -31.88
C PHE A 76 4.88 -10.76 -31.60
N VAL A 77 3.65 -10.44 -31.21
CA VAL A 77 2.60 -11.44 -30.99
C VAL A 77 1.83 -11.70 -32.28
N VAL A 78 1.69 -12.97 -32.66
CA VAL A 78 1.02 -13.41 -33.89
C VAL A 78 -0.43 -13.82 -33.63
N THR A 79 -0.68 -14.57 -32.56
CA THR A 79 -2.02 -15.09 -32.25
C THR A 79 -2.27 -15.11 -30.76
N TYR A 80 -3.52 -14.86 -30.41
CA TYR A 80 -4.03 -14.90 -29.04
C TYR A 80 -4.93 -16.12 -28.82
N PRO A 81 -5.04 -16.64 -27.59
CA PRO A 81 -6.02 -17.66 -27.25
C PRO A 81 -7.45 -17.11 -27.39
N ARG A 82 -8.43 -18.02 -27.47
CA ARG A 82 -9.86 -17.69 -27.55
C ARG A 82 -10.34 -16.83 -26.38
N TYR A 83 -9.78 -17.06 -25.19
CA TYR A 83 -10.07 -16.29 -23.98
C TYR A 83 -8.78 -15.64 -23.49
N ILE A 84 -8.80 -14.32 -23.39
CA ILE A 84 -7.69 -13.53 -22.85
C ILE A 84 -8.09 -13.09 -21.44
N SER A 85 -7.38 -13.57 -20.43
CA SER A 85 -7.59 -13.14 -19.04
C SER A 85 -7.11 -11.70 -18.84
N VAL A 86 -7.79 -10.94 -17.99
CA VAL A 86 -7.32 -9.61 -17.55
C VAL A 86 -5.89 -9.73 -17.01
N GLY A 87 -5.02 -8.86 -17.50
CA GLY A 87 -3.62 -8.80 -17.08
C GLY A 87 -2.75 -9.93 -17.61
N TRP A 88 -3.10 -10.52 -18.75
CA TRP A 88 -2.31 -11.57 -19.39
C TRP A 88 -0.85 -11.15 -19.68
N SER A 89 -0.60 -9.86 -19.95
CA SER A 89 0.72 -9.28 -20.21
C SER A 89 1.54 -9.04 -18.93
N SER A 90 0.93 -9.15 -17.75
CA SER A 90 1.56 -8.89 -16.44
C SER A 90 2.87 -9.65 -16.22
N PRO A 91 3.00 -10.96 -16.54
CA PRO A 91 4.26 -11.65 -16.32
C PRO A 91 5.41 -11.10 -17.17
N ILE A 92 5.15 -10.52 -18.34
CA ILE A 92 6.16 -9.87 -19.19
C ILE A 92 6.51 -8.50 -18.60
N LEU A 93 5.50 -7.71 -18.24
CA LEU A 93 5.67 -6.37 -17.66
C LEU A 93 6.44 -6.38 -16.33
N ASN A 94 6.35 -7.47 -15.57
CA ASN A 94 7.03 -7.63 -14.28
C ASN A 94 8.39 -8.34 -14.40
N LEU A 95 8.88 -8.66 -15.60
CA LEU A 95 10.23 -9.21 -15.75
C LEU A 95 11.27 -8.17 -15.34
N SER A 96 12.25 -8.59 -14.54
CA SER A 96 13.38 -7.74 -14.14
C SER A 96 14.44 -7.63 -15.26
N ILE A 97 14.00 -7.28 -16.46
CA ILE A 97 14.85 -7.05 -17.64
C ILE A 97 14.49 -5.72 -18.29
N THR A 98 15.47 -5.06 -18.91
CA THR A 98 15.20 -3.83 -19.66
C THR A 98 14.49 -4.17 -20.96
N MET A 99 13.30 -3.60 -21.15
CA MET A 99 12.50 -3.78 -22.36
C MET A 99 11.64 -2.56 -22.66
N ASP A 100 11.30 -2.39 -23.94
CA ASP A 100 10.24 -1.49 -24.38
C ASP A 100 9.06 -2.30 -24.90
N ILE A 101 7.83 -1.86 -24.57
CA ILE A 101 6.60 -2.48 -25.05
C ILE A 101 5.79 -1.42 -25.80
N ALA A 102 5.40 -1.74 -27.03
CA ALA A 102 4.49 -0.92 -27.81
C ALA A 102 3.21 -1.67 -28.14
N MET A 103 2.09 -0.97 -27.97
CA MET A 103 0.76 -1.45 -28.30
C MET A 103 0.11 -0.48 -29.27
N PHE A 104 -0.33 -0.99 -30.41
CA PHE A 104 -1.03 -0.19 -31.42
C PHE A 104 -2.48 -0.64 -31.56
N PHE A 105 -3.39 0.33 -31.58
CA PHE A 105 -4.82 0.12 -31.62
C PHE A 105 -5.38 0.80 -32.87
N TYR A 106 -5.72 0.02 -33.89
CA TYR A 106 -6.27 0.53 -35.14
C TYR A 106 -7.77 0.23 -35.21
N PRO A 107 -8.65 1.22 -34.99
CA PRO A 107 -10.08 1.00 -35.03
C PRO A 107 -10.54 0.63 -36.44
N VAL A 108 -11.33 -0.44 -36.56
CA VAL A 108 -11.90 -0.88 -37.82
C VAL A 108 -13.40 -0.54 -37.86
N LYS A 109 -13.86 0.02 -38.97
CA LYS A 109 -15.28 0.38 -39.15
C LYS A 109 -16.16 -0.87 -39.04
N SER A 110 -17.11 -0.89 -38.12
CA SER A 110 -18.00 -2.03 -37.85
C SER A 110 -18.72 -2.54 -39.10
N GLY A 111 -19.12 -1.66 -40.02
CA GLY A 111 -19.79 -2.07 -41.26
C GLY A 111 -18.96 -3.00 -42.16
N ILE A 112 -17.63 -2.87 -42.15
CA ILE A 112 -16.71 -3.75 -42.91
C ILE A 112 -16.70 -5.14 -42.26
N ILE A 113 -16.56 -5.18 -40.93
CA ILE A 113 -16.49 -6.42 -40.15
C ILE A 113 -17.82 -7.16 -40.18
N LEU A 114 -18.94 -6.48 -39.96
CA LEU A 114 -20.28 -7.07 -40.02
C LEU A 114 -20.55 -7.75 -41.37
N LYS A 115 -20.11 -7.15 -42.48
CA LYS A 115 -20.21 -7.76 -43.81
C LYS A 115 -19.39 -9.05 -43.91
N GLN A 116 -18.17 -9.08 -43.37
CA GLN A 116 -17.32 -10.27 -43.37
C GLN A 116 -17.88 -11.37 -42.46
N LEU A 117 -18.31 -11.02 -41.24
CA LEU A 117 -18.93 -11.96 -40.31
C LEU A 117 -20.19 -12.59 -40.92
N ARG A 118 -21.05 -11.79 -41.56
CA ARG A 118 -22.25 -12.29 -42.26
C ARG A 118 -21.91 -13.32 -43.33
N ASN A 119 -20.91 -13.05 -44.17
CA ASN A 119 -20.48 -14.00 -45.20
C ASN A 119 -19.91 -15.29 -44.58
N LYS A 120 -19.20 -15.18 -43.45
CA LYS A 120 -18.61 -16.31 -42.73
C LYS A 120 -19.67 -17.17 -42.05
N VAL A 121 -20.69 -16.54 -41.46
CA VAL A 121 -21.90 -17.22 -40.93
C VAL A 121 -22.56 -18.02 -42.04
N GLY A 122 -22.90 -17.38 -43.17
CA GLY A 122 -23.56 -18.06 -44.28
C GLY A 122 -22.76 -19.24 -44.85
N ALA A 123 -21.42 -19.14 -44.89
CA ALA A 123 -20.56 -20.24 -45.31
C ALA A 123 -20.56 -21.40 -44.30
N LEU A 124 -20.51 -21.11 -43.00
CA LEU A 124 -20.55 -22.12 -41.94
C LEU A 124 -21.91 -22.82 -41.86
N GLU A 125 -23.00 -22.06 -41.96
CA GLU A 125 -24.36 -22.59 -41.99
C GLU A 125 -24.59 -23.49 -43.21
N ALA A 126 -24.17 -23.04 -44.40
CA ALA A 126 -24.28 -23.85 -45.62
C ALA A 126 -23.49 -25.16 -45.50
N GLN A 127 -22.31 -25.12 -44.87
CA GLN A 127 -21.50 -26.31 -44.66
C GLN A 127 -22.12 -27.27 -43.62
N LEU A 128 -22.60 -26.75 -42.49
CA LEU A 128 -23.30 -27.54 -41.47
C LEU A 128 -24.57 -28.20 -42.04
N ASN A 129 -25.34 -27.47 -42.85
CA ASN A 129 -26.51 -28.00 -43.53
C ASN A 129 -26.14 -29.09 -44.53
N ALA A 130 -25.12 -28.87 -45.36
CA ALA A 130 -24.65 -29.86 -46.33
C ALA A 130 -24.08 -31.13 -45.66
N ASP A 131 -23.38 -30.99 -44.53
CA ASP A 131 -22.86 -32.10 -43.74
C ASP A 131 -24.02 -32.88 -43.08
N SER A 132 -25.03 -32.18 -42.55
CA SER A 132 -26.25 -32.78 -42.00
C SER A 132 -27.07 -33.53 -43.06
N GLU A 133 -27.24 -32.97 -44.27
CA GLU A 133 -27.92 -33.63 -45.39
C GLU A 133 -27.22 -34.91 -45.85
N LYS A 134 -25.89 -34.96 -45.72
CA LYS A 134 -25.07 -36.15 -46.01
C LYS A 134 -25.06 -37.17 -44.87
N GLY A 135 -25.75 -36.90 -43.76
CA GLY A 135 -25.75 -37.75 -42.57
C GLY A 135 -24.42 -37.78 -41.82
N ALA A 136 -23.56 -36.76 -42.00
CA ALA A 136 -22.33 -36.66 -41.25
C ALA A 136 -22.61 -36.39 -39.75
N PRO A 137 -21.77 -36.88 -38.83
CA PRO A 137 -21.88 -36.54 -37.41
C PRO A 137 -21.78 -35.03 -37.20
N ARG A 138 -22.45 -34.53 -36.16
CA ARG A 138 -22.32 -33.13 -35.73
C ARG A 138 -20.86 -32.78 -35.48
N ASP A 139 -20.46 -31.58 -35.87
CA ASP A 139 -19.13 -31.02 -35.64
C ASP A 139 -19.22 -29.93 -34.56
N PRO A 140 -18.95 -30.25 -33.29
CA PRO A 140 -19.08 -29.30 -32.19
C PRO A 140 -18.18 -28.08 -32.34
N LEU A 141 -17.03 -28.21 -33.02
CA LEU A 141 -16.10 -27.10 -33.23
C LEU A 141 -16.71 -26.06 -34.19
N ARG A 142 -17.34 -26.51 -35.28
CA ARG A 142 -18.02 -25.62 -36.23
C ARG A 142 -19.28 -24.99 -35.66
N GLU A 143 -20.09 -25.75 -34.91
CA GLU A 143 -21.28 -25.20 -34.24
C GLU A 143 -20.90 -24.14 -33.20
N THR A 144 -19.84 -24.38 -32.43
CA THR A 144 -19.32 -23.41 -31.46
C THR A 144 -18.78 -22.17 -32.16
N ALA A 145 -18.02 -22.33 -33.23
CA ALA A 145 -17.51 -21.21 -34.02
C ALA A 145 -18.63 -20.36 -34.64
N LEU A 146 -19.71 -20.99 -35.11
CA LEU A 146 -20.89 -20.29 -35.60
C LEU A 146 -21.50 -19.43 -34.48
N ARG A 147 -21.76 -20.04 -33.31
CA ARG A 147 -22.33 -19.34 -32.15
C ARG A 147 -21.49 -18.15 -31.70
N ASP A 148 -20.16 -18.30 -31.66
CA ASP A 148 -19.25 -17.21 -31.28
C ASP A 148 -19.29 -16.04 -32.29
N ILE A 149 -19.33 -16.36 -33.59
CA ILE A 149 -19.39 -15.36 -34.66
C ILE A 149 -20.72 -14.61 -34.62
N GLU A 150 -21.82 -15.30 -34.33
CA GLU A 150 -23.14 -14.68 -34.18
C GLU A 150 -23.19 -13.77 -32.96
N GLN A 151 -22.69 -14.21 -31.80
CA GLN A 151 -22.60 -13.38 -30.60
C GLN A 151 -21.80 -12.11 -30.88
N LEU A 152 -20.62 -12.23 -31.50
CA LEU A 152 -19.79 -11.08 -31.85
C LEU A 152 -20.50 -10.14 -32.85
N ARG A 153 -21.28 -10.68 -33.80
CA ARG A 153 -22.06 -9.88 -34.74
C ARG A 153 -23.14 -9.07 -34.02
N ASP A 154 -23.82 -9.69 -33.06
CA ASP A 154 -24.86 -9.03 -32.27
C ASP A 154 -24.26 -7.94 -31.39
N ASP A 155 -23.15 -8.21 -30.71
CA ASP A 155 -22.43 -7.24 -29.86
C ASP A 155 -21.93 -6.02 -30.67
N LEU A 156 -21.37 -6.25 -31.86
CA LEU A 156 -20.95 -5.17 -32.76
C LEU A 156 -22.14 -4.36 -33.32
N THR A 157 -23.32 -4.99 -33.47
CA THR A 157 -24.53 -4.31 -33.97
C THR A 157 -25.17 -3.45 -32.88
N GLN A 158 -25.15 -3.93 -31.64
CA GLN A 158 -25.64 -3.19 -30.47
C GLN A 158 -24.67 -2.09 -30.00
N GLY A 159 -23.41 -2.12 -30.46
CA GLY A 159 -22.38 -1.17 -30.08
C GLY A 159 -21.80 -1.40 -28.68
N THR A 160 -22.00 -2.60 -28.12
CA THR A 160 -21.36 -3.03 -26.85
C THR A 160 -19.89 -3.36 -27.05
N GLU A 161 -19.54 -3.82 -28.25
CA GLU A 161 -18.17 -4.11 -28.68
C GLU A 161 -17.78 -3.24 -29.88
N HIS A 162 -16.47 -2.97 -30.00
CA HIS A 162 -15.85 -2.39 -31.20
C HIS A 162 -14.76 -3.32 -31.68
N PHE A 163 -14.36 -3.16 -32.94
CA PHE A 163 -13.38 -4.04 -33.58
C PHE A 163 -12.10 -3.26 -33.88
N PHE A 164 -10.95 -3.86 -33.59
CA PHE A 164 -9.64 -3.26 -33.81
C PHE A 164 -8.68 -4.27 -34.44
N GLN A 165 -7.72 -3.72 -35.15
CA GLN A 165 -6.45 -4.36 -35.44
C GLN A 165 -5.48 -3.98 -34.30
N PHE A 166 -5.00 -4.97 -33.56
CA PHE A 166 -4.16 -4.82 -32.38
C PHE A 166 -2.76 -5.37 -32.64
N SER A 167 -1.74 -4.52 -32.51
CA SER A 167 -0.33 -4.94 -32.58
C SER A 167 0.30 -4.88 -31.18
N PHE A 168 1.14 -5.87 -30.86
CA PHE A 168 1.87 -5.92 -29.58
C PHE A 168 3.32 -6.32 -29.83
N TYR A 169 4.24 -5.44 -29.47
CA TYR A 169 5.68 -5.59 -29.68
C TYR A 169 6.45 -5.45 -28.38
N VAL A 170 7.51 -6.24 -28.22
CA VAL A 170 8.44 -6.19 -27.09
C VAL A 170 9.85 -6.12 -27.63
N THR A 171 10.58 -5.04 -27.35
CA THR A 171 12.00 -4.92 -27.68
C THR A 171 12.83 -5.14 -26.41
N LEU A 172 13.67 -6.17 -26.44
CA LEU A 172 14.55 -6.57 -25.35
C LEU A 172 15.94 -5.95 -25.52
N TYR A 173 16.58 -5.60 -24.41
CA TYR A 173 17.94 -5.05 -24.38
C TYR A 173 18.86 -5.95 -23.55
N ALA A 174 20.05 -6.24 -24.08
CA ALA A 174 21.05 -7.08 -23.41
C ALA A 174 22.47 -6.57 -23.69
N LYS A 175 23.42 -6.88 -22.80
CA LYS A 175 24.84 -6.49 -22.98
C LYS A 175 25.61 -7.48 -23.85
N THR A 176 25.13 -8.72 -23.94
CA THR A 176 25.74 -9.78 -24.74
C THR A 176 24.70 -10.44 -25.61
N LYS A 177 25.14 -11.08 -26.70
CA LYS A 177 24.25 -11.80 -27.61
C LYS A 177 23.65 -13.04 -26.93
N GLU A 178 24.44 -13.70 -26.09
CA GLU A 178 24.03 -14.89 -25.34
C GLU A 178 22.89 -14.55 -24.36
N GLU A 179 23.02 -13.43 -23.63
CA GLU A 179 21.95 -12.91 -22.75
C GLU A 179 20.71 -12.52 -23.55
N LEU A 180 20.88 -11.90 -24.73
CA LEU A 180 19.76 -11.57 -25.61
C LEU A 180 19.01 -12.83 -26.07
N ASP A 181 19.74 -13.90 -26.43
CA ASP A 181 19.15 -15.15 -26.87
C ASP A 181 18.37 -15.83 -25.74
N GLN A 182 18.95 -15.91 -24.53
CA GLN A 182 18.29 -16.47 -23.36
C GLN A 182 17.01 -15.69 -22.99
N THR A 183 17.11 -14.37 -22.84
CA THR A 183 15.97 -13.53 -22.48
C THR A 183 14.86 -13.55 -23.54
N SER A 184 15.23 -13.67 -24.81
CA SER A 184 14.25 -13.85 -25.90
C SER A 184 13.48 -15.17 -25.77
N GLU A 185 14.16 -16.27 -25.44
CA GLU A 185 13.52 -17.56 -25.22
C GLU A 185 12.62 -17.55 -23.99
N ASP A 186 13.03 -16.90 -22.91
CA ASP A 186 12.22 -16.76 -21.69
C ASP A 186 10.90 -16.03 -21.99
N VAL A 187 10.96 -14.93 -22.75
CA VAL A 187 9.77 -14.16 -23.17
C VAL A 187 8.85 -15.00 -24.08
N GLU A 188 9.40 -15.72 -25.06
CA GLU A 188 8.61 -16.62 -25.91
C GLU A 188 7.96 -17.74 -25.10
N ASN A 189 8.66 -18.31 -24.12
CA ASN A 189 8.14 -19.34 -23.22
C ASN A 189 7.01 -18.82 -22.33
N ILE A 190 7.11 -17.59 -21.82
CA ILE A 190 6.05 -16.96 -21.03
C ILE A 190 4.80 -16.77 -21.87
N PHE A 191 4.93 -16.25 -23.10
CA PHE A 191 3.80 -16.17 -24.02
C PHE A 191 3.22 -17.55 -24.33
N GLY A 192 4.08 -18.53 -24.62
CA GLY A 192 3.69 -19.91 -24.91
C GLY A 192 2.89 -20.58 -23.79
N SER A 193 3.26 -20.33 -22.53
CA SER A 193 2.53 -20.83 -21.35
C SER A 193 1.09 -20.32 -21.26
N LYS A 194 0.81 -19.16 -21.87
CA LYS A 194 -0.51 -18.54 -21.97
C LYS A 194 -1.22 -18.84 -23.29
N LEU A 195 -0.69 -19.79 -24.09
CA LEU A 195 -1.18 -20.10 -25.43
C LEU A 195 -1.14 -18.89 -26.39
N ILE A 196 -0.23 -17.94 -26.13
CA ILE A 196 0.03 -16.79 -26.98
C ILE A 196 1.24 -17.14 -27.86
N ASN A 197 1.05 -17.05 -29.17
CA ASN A 197 2.11 -17.36 -30.11
C ASN A 197 2.86 -16.08 -30.47
N SER A 198 4.17 -16.06 -30.20
CA SER A 198 5.05 -14.93 -30.50
C SER A 198 6.19 -15.35 -31.44
N ARG A 199 6.79 -14.36 -32.10
CA ARG A 199 7.90 -14.56 -33.03
C ARG A 199 8.91 -13.41 -32.89
N LYS A 200 10.19 -13.75 -33.02
CA LYS A 200 11.28 -12.77 -33.22
C LYS A 200 11.15 -12.12 -34.60
N VAL A 201 11.41 -10.83 -34.67
CA VAL A 201 11.51 -10.12 -35.95
C VAL A 201 12.74 -10.60 -36.72
N LEU A 202 12.55 -10.97 -37.98
CA LEU A 202 13.61 -11.45 -38.88
C LEU A 202 13.67 -10.57 -40.14
N TYR A 203 14.88 -10.15 -40.52
CA TYR A 203 15.20 -9.25 -41.63
C TYR A 203 14.51 -7.88 -41.60
N GLN A 204 13.85 -7.55 -40.49
CA GLN A 204 13.17 -6.27 -40.24
C GLN A 204 13.52 -5.71 -38.86
N SER A 205 14.71 -6.02 -38.34
CA SER A 205 15.08 -5.71 -36.96
C SER A 205 15.04 -4.21 -36.67
N GLU A 206 15.46 -3.37 -37.63
CA GLU A 206 15.34 -1.90 -37.56
C GLU A 206 13.88 -1.44 -37.41
N GLN A 207 12.98 -1.95 -38.24
CA GLN A 207 11.55 -1.62 -38.17
C GLN A 207 10.95 -2.06 -36.84
N GLY A 208 11.36 -3.23 -36.33
CA GLY A 208 10.93 -3.69 -35.01
C GLY A 208 11.35 -2.76 -33.88
N PHE A 209 12.59 -2.30 -33.89
CA PHE A 209 13.09 -1.33 -32.92
C PHE A 209 12.34 0.01 -33.03
N ASN A 210 12.18 0.53 -34.24
CA ASN A 210 11.45 1.78 -34.50
C ASN A 210 9.99 1.71 -34.03
N SER A 211 9.33 0.57 -34.23
CA SER A 211 7.96 0.31 -33.77
C SER A 211 7.80 0.38 -32.25
N THR A 212 8.88 0.18 -31.48
CA THR A 212 8.85 0.26 -30.00
C THR A 212 9.30 1.61 -29.43
N LEU A 213 9.84 2.50 -30.27
CA LEU A 213 10.21 3.84 -29.83
C LEU A 213 8.96 4.65 -29.46
N PRO A 214 9.05 5.63 -28.54
CA PRO A 214 7.94 6.49 -28.12
C PRO A 214 7.60 7.57 -29.19
N LEU A 215 7.57 7.17 -30.46
CA LEU A 215 7.26 7.98 -31.64
C LEU A 215 5.86 7.70 -32.20
N ALA A 216 5.15 6.71 -31.63
CA ALA A 216 3.84 6.25 -32.09
C ALA A 216 3.82 5.88 -33.58
N ASN A 217 4.90 5.28 -34.07
CA ASN A 217 5.08 4.89 -35.47
C ASN A 217 5.22 3.36 -35.57
N ASP A 218 4.23 2.67 -36.13
CA ASP A 218 4.32 1.22 -36.36
C ASP A 218 4.86 0.95 -37.78
N GLU A 219 6.12 0.55 -37.87
CA GLU A 219 6.75 0.17 -39.14
C GLU A 219 6.56 -1.30 -39.48
N LEU A 220 6.28 -2.16 -38.50
CA LEU A 220 6.03 -3.58 -38.70
C LEU A 220 4.61 -3.87 -39.22
N MET A 221 3.61 -3.13 -38.73
CA MET A 221 2.20 -3.30 -39.11
C MET A 221 1.68 -4.74 -38.94
N ILE A 222 2.18 -5.47 -37.95
CA ILE A 222 1.76 -6.84 -37.64
C ILE A 222 0.65 -6.79 -36.60
N ALA A 223 -0.58 -6.72 -37.09
CA ALA A 223 -1.77 -6.63 -36.25
C ALA A 223 -2.61 -7.92 -36.26
N PHE A 224 -3.20 -8.25 -35.12
CA PHE A 224 -4.21 -9.28 -34.96
C PHE A 224 -5.59 -8.66 -34.74
N ASN A 225 -6.62 -9.26 -35.30
CA ASN A 225 -7.99 -8.76 -35.18
C ASN A 225 -8.59 -9.14 -33.81
N LEU A 226 -8.97 -8.16 -33.00
CA LEU A 226 -9.64 -8.36 -31.70
C LEU A 226 -10.79 -7.37 -31.52
N ASN A 227 -11.76 -7.75 -30.68
CA ASN A 227 -12.78 -6.86 -30.18
C ASN A 227 -12.32 -6.13 -28.90
N SER A 228 -13.07 -5.13 -28.45
CA SER A 228 -12.73 -4.25 -27.32
C SER A 228 -12.39 -5.01 -26.04
N SER A 229 -13.20 -6.00 -25.63
CA SER A 229 -13.01 -6.66 -24.33
C SER A 229 -11.68 -7.40 -24.19
N PRO A 230 -11.27 -8.28 -25.14
CA PRO A 230 -9.94 -8.92 -25.08
C PRO A 230 -8.78 -7.92 -25.16
N ILE A 231 -8.95 -6.80 -25.87
CA ILE A 231 -7.93 -5.75 -25.96
C ILE A 231 -7.77 -5.02 -24.63
N ALA A 232 -8.89 -4.70 -23.96
CA ALA A 232 -8.88 -4.05 -22.65
C ALA A 232 -8.14 -4.90 -21.60
N ALA A 233 -8.20 -6.23 -21.71
CA ALA A 233 -7.45 -7.14 -20.86
C ALA A 233 -5.91 -7.02 -21.00
N SER A 234 -5.42 -6.37 -22.07
CA SER A 234 -4.00 -6.10 -22.34
C SER A 234 -3.45 -4.86 -21.65
N PHE A 235 -4.29 -4.07 -20.98
CA PHE A 235 -3.89 -2.80 -20.38
C PHE A 235 -2.78 -2.99 -19.32
N PRO A 236 -1.64 -2.28 -19.41
CA PRO A 236 -0.43 -2.65 -18.69
C PRO A 236 -0.38 -2.21 -17.21
N PHE A 237 -1.31 -1.38 -16.75
CA PHE A 237 -1.27 -0.77 -15.41
C PHE A 237 -1.91 -1.65 -14.33
N ILE A 238 -1.35 -2.84 -14.11
CA ILE A 238 -1.89 -3.83 -13.15
C ILE A 238 -1.18 -3.73 -11.79
N SER A 239 -0.08 -2.99 -11.71
CA SER A 239 0.70 -2.79 -10.49
C SER A 239 0.49 -1.36 -9.95
N ALA A 240 -0.12 -1.25 -8.77
CA ALA A 240 -0.15 0.01 -8.04
C ALA A 240 1.23 0.27 -7.42
N GLU A 241 1.95 1.27 -7.94
CA GLU A 241 3.13 1.76 -7.23
C GLU A 241 2.69 2.42 -5.92
N LEU A 242 3.21 1.87 -4.82
CA LEU A 242 3.13 2.35 -3.45
C LEU A 242 4.48 2.93 -3.02
N THR A 243 5.05 3.74 -3.90
CA THR A 243 6.39 4.30 -3.76
C THR A 243 6.31 5.82 -3.85
N SER A 244 7.02 6.49 -2.96
CA SER A 244 7.18 7.94 -2.83
C SER A 244 8.66 8.23 -2.53
N ASP A 245 9.08 9.47 -2.70
CA ASP A 245 10.46 9.90 -2.41
C ASP A 245 10.68 10.24 -0.91
N ASP A 246 9.62 10.24 -0.12
CA ASP A 246 9.62 10.61 1.31
C ASP A 246 8.88 9.56 2.15
N GLY A 247 9.38 9.32 3.36
CA GLY A 247 8.83 8.40 4.35
C GLY A 247 9.72 7.22 4.69
N ILE A 248 9.09 6.10 5.07
CA ILE A 248 9.79 4.90 5.53
C ILE A 248 9.57 3.74 4.56
N LEU A 249 10.54 2.83 4.53
CA LEU A 249 10.38 1.55 3.86
C LEU A 249 9.50 0.64 4.73
N TYR A 250 8.39 0.16 4.19
CA TYR A 250 7.56 -0.88 4.82
C TYR A 250 8.02 -2.28 4.40
N GLY A 251 8.46 -2.43 3.16
CA GLY A 251 8.92 -3.70 2.61
C GLY A 251 9.08 -3.63 1.10
N VAL A 252 9.18 -4.80 0.48
CA VAL A 252 9.22 -4.95 -0.98
C VAL A 252 7.96 -5.59 -1.49
N ASN A 253 7.48 -5.12 -2.64
CA ASN A 253 6.36 -5.73 -3.34
C ASN A 253 6.81 -7.09 -3.92
N ARG A 254 6.10 -8.16 -3.59
CA ARG A 254 6.46 -9.52 -3.98
C ARG A 254 6.23 -9.83 -5.46
N HIS A 255 5.43 -9.02 -6.15
CA HIS A 255 5.12 -9.25 -7.56
C HIS A 255 6.15 -8.64 -8.51
N ASN A 256 6.69 -7.48 -8.16
CA ASN A 256 7.57 -6.70 -9.05
C ASN A 256 8.87 -6.21 -8.37
N ASN A 257 9.11 -6.59 -7.11
CA ASN A 257 10.27 -6.18 -6.29
C ASN A 257 10.41 -4.66 -6.08
N SER A 258 9.37 -3.87 -6.34
CA SER A 258 9.39 -2.42 -6.07
C SER A 258 9.34 -2.15 -4.56
N LEU A 259 9.84 -0.98 -4.14
CA LEU A 259 9.82 -0.59 -2.73
C LEU A 259 8.43 -0.09 -2.33
N ILE A 260 7.89 -0.60 -1.23
CA ILE A 260 6.71 -0.01 -0.58
C ILE A 260 7.27 1.03 0.40
N LEU A 261 7.38 2.28 -0.06
CA LEU A 261 8.06 3.36 0.65
C LEU A 261 7.24 4.63 0.55
N PHE A 262 6.73 5.13 1.68
CA PHE A 262 6.02 6.41 1.75
C PHE A 262 5.85 6.88 3.22
N ASP A 263 5.53 8.16 3.44
CA ASP A 263 5.17 8.69 4.76
C ASP A 263 3.68 8.46 5.03
N ARG A 264 3.33 7.70 6.07
CA ARG A 264 1.92 7.48 6.46
C ARG A 264 1.19 8.75 6.87
N PHE A 265 1.88 9.81 7.29
CA PHE A 265 1.26 11.10 7.58
C PHE A 265 0.84 11.87 6.32
N SER A 266 1.29 11.43 5.13
CA SER A 266 0.84 11.99 3.85
C SER A 266 -0.54 11.47 3.40
N LEU A 267 -1.05 10.40 4.03
CA LEU A 267 -2.35 9.81 3.75
C LEU A 267 -3.51 10.57 4.40
N GLN A 268 -4.74 10.19 4.05
CA GLN A 268 -5.96 10.82 4.59
C GLN A 268 -6.04 10.77 6.13
N ASN A 269 -5.47 9.75 6.74
CA ASN A 269 -5.18 9.66 8.16
C ASN A 269 -3.93 8.80 8.34
N ALA A 270 -3.27 8.92 9.48
CA ALA A 270 -2.09 8.13 9.80
C ALA A 270 -2.44 6.87 10.59
N ASN A 271 -3.67 6.34 10.54
CA ASN A 271 -4.06 5.15 11.29
C ASN A 271 -3.73 3.87 10.52
N MET A 272 -3.42 2.80 11.24
CA MET A 272 -3.08 1.49 10.69
C MET A 272 -3.76 0.36 11.47
N ALA A 273 -4.23 -0.66 10.75
CA ALA A 273 -4.73 -1.88 11.38
C ALA A 273 -3.88 -3.09 10.94
N VAL A 274 -3.40 -3.87 11.90
CA VAL A 274 -2.51 -5.01 11.65
C VAL A 274 -3.12 -6.29 12.17
N PHE A 275 -3.23 -7.28 11.29
CA PHE A 275 -3.81 -8.59 11.58
C PHE A 275 -2.82 -9.68 11.18
N ALA A 276 -2.53 -10.59 12.10
CA ALA A 276 -1.51 -11.62 11.89
C ALA A 276 -1.70 -12.79 12.85
N THR A 277 -1.54 -14.03 12.38
CA THR A 277 -1.42 -15.18 13.31
C THR A 277 -0.11 -15.12 14.11
N SER A 278 -0.08 -15.82 15.25
CA SER A 278 1.15 -15.97 16.04
C SER A 278 2.31 -16.48 15.18
N GLY A 279 3.49 -15.87 15.35
CA GLY A 279 4.71 -16.20 14.60
C GLY A 279 4.70 -15.77 13.12
N ALA A 280 3.72 -15.00 12.65
CA ALA A 280 3.69 -14.51 11.26
C ALA A 280 4.64 -13.32 10.97
N GLY A 281 5.37 -12.82 11.98
CA GLY A 281 6.26 -11.67 11.85
C GLY A 281 5.64 -10.32 12.19
N LYS A 282 4.51 -10.31 12.91
CA LYS A 282 3.77 -9.14 13.39
C LYS A 282 4.66 -8.14 14.12
N SER A 283 5.24 -8.58 15.24
CA SER A 283 6.04 -7.76 16.13
C SER A 283 7.32 -7.27 15.45
N TYR A 284 7.91 -8.10 14.58
CA TYR A 284 9.06 -7.71 13.76
C TYR A 284 8.72 -6.55 12.81
N ALA A 285 7.61 -6.65 12.08
CA ALA A 285 7.16 -5.61 11.17
C ALA A 285 6.86 -4.28 11.89
N ILE A 286 6.19 -4.35 13.05
CA ILE A 286 5.85 -3.16 13.82
C ILE A 286 7.09 -2.52 14.43
N LYS A 287 7.98 -3.28 15.06
CA LYS A 287 9.23 -2.73 15.62
C LYS A 287 10.08 -2.04 14.56
N LEU A 288 10.10 -2.60 13.35
CA LEU A 288 10.80 -2.00 12.22
C LEU A 288 10.14 -0.69 11.78
N GLU A 289 8.81 -0.65 11.70
CA GLU A 289 8.08 0.60 11.46
C GLU A 289 8.36 1.65 12.55
N ILE A 290 8.32 1.26 13.83
CA ILE A 290 8.61 2.14 14.96
C ILE A 290 10.00 2.74 14.83
N LEU A 291 11.02 1.90 14.64
CA LEU A 291 12.41 2.33 14.52
C LEU A 291 12.59 3.33 13.37
N ARG A 292 12.08 3.00 12.18
CA ARG A 292 12.18 3.86 10.99
C ARG A 292 11.40 5.16 11.15
N THR A 293 10.23 5.13 11.77
CA THR A 293 9.40 6.33 11.99
C THR A 293 10.02 7.26 13.03
N MET A 294 10.68 6.71 14.05
CA MET A 294 11.47 7.51 15.01
C MET A 294 12.63 8.24 14.31
N MET A 295 13.29 7.62 13.33
CA MET A 295 14.33 8.29 12.53
C MET A 295 13.78 9.50 11.75
N MET A 296 12.47 9.52 11.47
CA MET A 296 11.77 10.66 10.84
C MET A 296 11.27 11.71 11.85
N GLY A 297 11.68 11.62 13.12
CA GLY A 297 11.33 12.60 14.16
C GLY A 297 9.93 12.46 14.74
N VAL A 298 9.28 11.31 14.56
CA VAL A 298 7.95 11.01 15.12
C VAL A 298 8.10 10.36 16.49
N ASP A 299 7.26 10.75 17.46
CA ASP A 299 7.22 10.07 18.76
C ASP A 299 6.32 8.84 18.66
N VAL A 300 6.71 7.76 19.32
CA VAL A 300 5.97 6.50 19.34
C VAL A 300 5.65 6.13 20.78
N ILE A 301 4.38 5.79 20.99
CA ILE A 301 3.88 5.30 22.27
C ILE A 301 3.32 3.92 22.04
N VAL A 302 3.75 2.93 22.82
CA VAL A 302 3.33 1.53 22.68
C VAL A 302 2.62 1.08 23.95
N ILE A 303 1.51 0.37 23.80
CA ILE A 303 0.89 -0.40 24.88
C ILE A 303 1.16 -1.87 24.62
N ASP A 304 1.89 -2.50 25.54
CA ASP A 304 2.53 -3.80 25.37
C ASP A 304 2.06 -4.79 26.45
N PRO A 305 1.15 -5.71 26.12
CA PRO A 305 0.68 -6.74 27.05
C PRO A 305 1.65 -7.92 27.19
N GLU A 306 2.67 -8.06 26.34
CA GLU A 306 3.53 -9.25 26.27
C GLU A 306 5.03 -9.00 26.55
N MET A 307 5.42 -7.76 26.83
CA MET A 307 6.83 -7.32 26.99
C MET A 307 7.66 -7.58 25.72
N GLU A 308 7.08 -7.40 24.54
CA GLU A 308 7.81 -7.56 23.28
C GLU A 308 8.70 -6.34 22.96
N TYR A 309 8.36 -5.15 23.44
CA TYR A 309 9.01 -3.90 23.01
C TYR A 309 10.12 -3.41 23.95
N LYS A 310 10.35 -4.10 25.07
CA LYS A 310 11.37 -3.72 26.06
C LYS A 310 12.77 -3.61 25.45
N HIS A 311 13.19 -4.62 24.68
CA HIS A 311 14.52 -4.64 24.06
C HIS A 311 14.73 -3.44 23.12
N LEU A 312 13.71 -3.12 22.31
CA LEU A 312 13.75 -1.96 21.42
C LEU A 312 13.84 -0.66 22.22
N ALA A 313 13.03 -0.52 23.27
CA ALA A 313 13.06 0.67 24.14
C ALA A 313 14.45 0.88 24.76
N ASP A 314 15.05 -0.16 25.33
CA ASP A 314 16.38 -0.09 25.92
C ASP A 314 17.46 0.27 24.86
N ALA A 315 17.33 -0.26 23.64
CA ALA A 315 18.31 -0.03 22.57
C ALA A 315 18.29 1.41 22.01
N VAL A 316 17.14 2.06 21.99
CA VAL A 316 16.98 3.44 21.47
C VAL A 316 16.94 4.51 22.57
N GLY A 317 17.12 4.12 23.84
CA GLY A 317 17.02 5.05 24.98
C GLY A 317 15.60 5.53 25.27
N GLY A 318 14.59 4.71 24.96
CA GLY A 318 13.19 4.97 25.26
C GLY A 318 12.84 4.76 26.75
N THR A 319 11.62 5.12 27.12
CA THR A 319 11.06 4.86 28.45
C THR A 319 10.25 3.57 28.44
N TYR A 320 10.53 2.67 29.37
CA TYR A 320 9.70 1.49 29.63
C TYR A 320 9.00 1.64 30.99
N ILE A 321 7.68 1.63 30.99
CA ILE A 321 6.82 1.89 32.15
C ILE A 321 6.00 0.63 32.43
N ASN A 322 6.28 -0.06 33.54
CA ASN A 322 5.47 -1.21 33.95
C ASN A 322 4.26 -0.75 34.76
N ILE A 323 3.05 -1.10 34.30
CA ILE A 323 1.81 -0.84 35.03
C ILE A 323 1.36 -2.14 35.66
N SER A 324 1.42 -2.20 36.99
CA SER A 324 0.99 -3.35 37.79
C SER A 324 0.48 -2.89 39.15
N LEU A 325 -0.15 -3.80 39.90
CA LEU A 325 -0.64 -3.51 41.26
C LEU A 325 0.50 -3.06 42.20
N SER A 326 1.69 -3.64 42.06
CA SER A 326 2.87 -3.37 42.90
C SER A 326 3.83 -2.32 42.34
N SER A 327 3.68 -1.92 41.07
CA SER A 327 4.57 -0.95 40.43
C SER A 327 4.49 0.43 41.08
N GLU A 328 5.61 1.16 41.14
CA GLU A 328 5.61 2.57 41.57
C GLU A 328 5.01 3.49 40.51
N SER A 329 5.00 3.07 39.24
CA SER A 329 4.41 3.85 38.14
C SER A 329 2.89 3.75 38.16
N LYS A 330 2.22 4.90 38.30
CA LYS A 330 0.77 5.02 38.41
C LYS A 330 0.22 5.99 37.37
N VAL A 331 -0.96 5.64 36.85
CA VAL A 331 -1.75 6.49 35.93
C VAL A 331 -3.11 6.72 36.58
N ASN A 332 -3.45 7.98 36.83
CA ASN A 332 -4.72 8.35 37.42
C ASN A 332 -5.80 8.47 36.31
N PRO A 333 -6.91 7.70 36.37
CA PRO A 333 -7.99 7.84 35.40
C PRO A 333 -8.70 9.19 35.40
N PHE A 334 -8.65 9.92 36.52
CA PHE A 334 -9.27 11.23 36.70
C PHE A 334 -8.38 12.39 36.23
N ASP A 335 -7.22 12.10 35.65
CA ASP A 335 -6.31 13.12 35.15
C ASP A 335 -6.97 13.95 34.03
N LEU A 336 -6.59 15.22 33.93
CA LEU A 336 -7.17 16.17 32.99
C LEU A 336 -6.12 16.66 32.00
N PRO A 337 -6.50 16.92 30.73
CA PRO A 337 -5.60 17.56 29.78
C PRO A 337 -5.24 18.96 30.29
N ARG A 338 -3.94 19.27 30.32
CA ARG A 338 -3.45 20.61 30.67
C ARG A 338 -3.37 21.46 29.40
N PRO A 339 -4.20 22.50 29.25
CA PRO A 339 -4.24 23.28 28.01
C PRO A 339 -2.90 23.99 27.78
N THR A 340 -2.14 23.57 26.76
CA THR A 340 -0.88 24.20 26.36
C THR A 340 -1.00 24.79 24.95
N GLY A 341 -1.80 25.84 24.83
CA GLY A 341 -1.87 26.69 23.63
C GLY A 341 -2.77 26.21 22.48
N GLY A 342 -3.62 27.13 22.01
CA GLY A 342 -4.15 27.17 20.63
C GLY A 342 -5.56 26.63 20.38
N GLU A 343 -6.11 25.73 21.21
CA GLU A 343 -7.50 25.27 21.09
C GLU A 343 -8.35 25.77 22.25
N GLU A 344 -9.38 26.57 21.94
CA GLU A 344 -10.37 27.10 22.89
C GLU A 344 -11.35 26.00 23.33
N PHE A 345 -10.89 24.99 24.07
CA PHE A 345 -11.83 24.19 24.85
C PHE A 345 -12.12 24.93 26.15
N SER A 346 -13.40 25.11 26.46
CA SER A 346 -13.79 25.60 27.78
C SER A 346 -13.39 24.57 28.84
N THR A 347 -13.02 25.02 30.04
CA THR A 347 -12.76 24.14 31.18
C THR A 347 -13.98 23.24 31.46
N GLU A 348 -15.20 23.75 31.25
CA GLU A 348 -16.44 22.98 31.34
C GLU A 348 -16.46 21.77 30.37
N ASP A 349 -16.05 21.96 29.11
CA ASP A 349 -15.98 20.87 28.13
C ASP A 349 -14.92 19.82 28.50
N ILE A 350 -13.81 20.27 29.09
CA ILE A 350 -12.75 19.37 29.59
C ILE A 350 -13.29 18.51 30.73
N ILE A 351 -13.93 19.12 31.72
CA ILE A 351 -14.52 18.41 32.86
C ILE A 351 -15.60 17.44 32.37
N ARG A 352 -16.51 17.89 31.49
CA ARG A 352 -17.56 17.04 30.92
C ARG A 352 -16.99 15.83 30.17
N GLY A 353 -15.95 16.06 29.36
CA GLY A 353 -15.25 14.99 28.65
C GLY A 353 -14.58 13.98 29.59
N ALA A 354 -13.98 14.48 30.67
CA ALA A 354 -13.36 13.64 31.70
C ALA A 354 -14.40 12.82 32.47
N VAL A 355 -15.54 13.40 32.86
CA VAL A 355 -16.66 12.69 33.48
C VAL A 355 -17.15 11.56 32.59
N ILE A 356 -17.37 11.81 31.29
CA ILE A 356 -17.81 10.77 30.33
C ILE A 356 -16.78 9.64 30.23
N THR A 357 -15.50 9.97 30.21
CA THR A 357 -14.42 8.99 30.06
C THR A 357 -14.25 8.15 31.33
N VAL A 358 -14.23 8.79 32.51
CA VAL A 358 -14.17 8.08 33.80
C VAL A 358 -15.42 7.22 34.01
N LYS A 359 -16.61 7.70 33.65
CA LYS A 359 -17.84 6.89 33.66
C LYS A 359 -17.71 5.64 32.78
N GLY A 360 -17.15 5.79 31.59
CA GLY A 360 -16.84 4.67 30.69
C GLY A 360 -15.94 3.63 31.36
N LEU A 361 -14.87 4.08 32.03
CA LEU A 361 -14.01 3.19 32.82
C LEU A 361 -14.78 2.52 33.96
N LEU A 362 -15.60 3.26 34.71
CA LEU A 362 -16.37 2.71 35.83
C LEU A 362 -17.36 1.63 35.39
N ARG A 363 -17.94 1.72 34.18
CA ARG A 363 -18.75 0.62 33.61
C ARG A 363 -17.94 -0.64 33.35
N ILE A 364 -16.68 -0.51 32.94
CA ILE A 364 -15.77 -1.66 32.79
C ILE A 364 -15.42 -2.22 34.17
N MET A 365 -15.17 -1.36 35.17
CA MET A 365 -14.77 -1.74 36.53
C MET A 365 -15.90 -2.40 37.35
N LEU A 366 -17.13 -1.89 37.24
CA LEU A 366 -18.26 -2.23 38.10
C LEU A 366 -19.29 -3.14 37.41
N GLY A 367 -19.13 -3.36 36.11
CA GLY A 367 -20.02 -4.18 35.28
C GLY A 367 -21.35 -3.49 34.97
N THR A 368 -22.41 -4.29 34.86
CA THR A 368 -23.76 -3.78 34.55
C THR A 368 -24.29 -2.88 35.66
N MET A 369 -24.80 -1.71 35.26
CA MET A 369 -25.35 -0.68 36.14
C MET A 369 -26.81 -0.39 35.79
N THR A 370 -27.64 -0.10 36.80
CA THR A 370 -29.01 0.37 36.57
C THR A 370 -29.03 1.83 36.12
N THR A 371 -30.14 2.29 35.53
CA THR A 371 -30.33 3.72 35.15
C THR A 371 -30.20 4.65 36.35
N GLU A 372 -30.64 4.21 37.52
CA GLU A 372 -30.51 4.98 38.77
C GLU A 372 -29.05 5.10 39.20
N GLN A 373 -28.31 3.98 39.23
CA GLN A 373 -26.88 3.97 39.52
C GLN A 373 -26.09 4.82 38.52
N ASP A 374 -26.50 4.81 37.26
CA ASP A 374 -25.89 5.61 36.21
C ASP A 374 -25.98 7.13 36.47
N SER A 375 -27.16 7.57 36.92
CA SER A 375 -27.42 8.97 37.28
C SER A 375 -26.67 9.37 38.55
N ILE A 376 -26.58 8.47 39.53
CA ILE A 376 -25.80 8.67 40.76
C ILE A 376 -24.31 8.87 40.41
N ILE A 377 -23.74 8.04 39.52
CA ILE A 377 -22.34 8.18 39.12
C ILE A 377 -22.07 9.51 38.41
N ASP A 378 -22.95 9.96 37.51
CA ASP A 378 -22.76 11.25 36.84
C ASP A 378 -22.67 12.40 37.85
N ARG A 379 -23.60 12.44 38.81
CA ARG A 379 -23.58 13.46 39.87
C ARG A 379 -22.34 13.33 40.76
N ALA A 380 -22.00 12.11 41.17
CA ALA A 380 -20.86 11.84 42.03
C ALA A 380 -19.54 12.24 41.37
N LEU A 381 -19.36 11.99 40.08
CA LEU A 381 -18.15 12.38 39.35
C LEU A 381 -17.99 13.91 39.29
N ILE A 382 -19.08 14.64 39.02
CA ILE A 382 -19.06 16.12 39.03
C ILE A 382 -18.68 16.65 40.43
N GLU A 383 -19.32 16.12 41.48
CA GLU A 383 -19.02 16.48 42.87
C GLU A 383 -17.57 16.11 43.26
N THR A 384 -17.04 15.00 42.73
CA THR A 384 -15.66 14.56 42.98
C THR A 384 -14.63 15.53 42.39
N TYR A 385 -14.84 16.02 41.17
CA TYR A 385 -14.00 17.08 40.60
C TYR A 385 -14.16 18.38 41.40
N ALA A 386 -15.39 18.78 41.74
CA ALA A 386 -15.65 20.00 42.52
C ALA A 386 -14.96 19.97 43.90
N LYS A 387 -14.87 18.81 44.56
CA LYS A 387 -14.16 18.61 45.83
C LYS A 387 -12.66 18.97 45.77
N LYS A 388 -12.06 18.96 44.57
CA LYS A 388 -10.66 19.36 44.33
C LYS A 388 -10.53 20.75 43.69
N ASP A 389 -11.56 21.59 43.85
CA ASP A 389 -11.64 22.94 43.27
C ASP A 389 -11.60 22.94 41.72
N ILE A 390 -12.02 21.83 41.09
CA ILE A 390 -12.11 21.71 39.62
C ILE A 390 -13.54 22.06 39.20
N THR A 391 -13.76 23.36 38.93
CA THR A 391 -15.03 23.93 38.43
C THR A 391 -14.81 24.58 37.05
N PRO A 392 -15.88 25.01 36.34
CA PRO A 392 -15.74 25.65 35.02
C PRO A 392 -14.81 26.89 34.99
N GLU A 393 -14.58 27.53 36.13
CA GLU A 393 -13.70 28.71 36.27
C GLU A 393 -12.28 28.35 36.74
N ALA A 394 -12.00 27.07 37.00
CA ALA A 394 -10.73 26.64 37.58
C ALA A 394 -9.56 26.73 36.59
N ASP A 395 -8.38 27.07 37.11
CA ASP A 395 -7.12 26.93 36.38
C ASP A 395 -6.58 25.49 36.52
N LEU A 396 -6.75 24.71 35.45
CA LEU A 396 -6.37 23.30 35.41
C LEU A 396 -4.85 23.05 35.54
N ASN A 397 -4.01 24.09 35.50
CA ASN A 397 -2.56 23.94 35.63
C ASN A 397 -2.07 23.79 37.07
N VAL A 398 -2.85 24.27 38.05
CA VAL A 398 -2.45 24.31 39.46
C VAL A 398 -3.23 23.34 40.35
N VAL A 399 -4.38 22.87 39.87
CA VAL A 399 -5.22 21.92 40.61
C VAL A 399 -4.66 20.50 40.53
N GLN A 400 -4.87 19.74 41.61
CA GLN A 400 -4.57 18.32 41.63
C GLN A 400 -5.85 17.52 41.32
N PRO A 401 -5.86 16.68 40.27
CA PRO A 401 -7.01 15.85 39.96
C PRO A 401 -7.37 14.90 41.12
N PRO A 402 -8.66 14.59 41.32
CA PRO A 402 -9.08 13.62 42.32
C PRO A 402 -8.57 12.22 42.03
N ILE A 403 -8.62 11.33 43.01
CA ILE A 403 -8.36 9.90 42.84
C ILE A 403 -9.63 9.09 43.09
N ILE A 404 -9.60 7.79 42.81
CA ILE A 404 -10.80 6.94 42.98
C ILE A 404 -11.29 6.86 44.43
N GLN A 405 -10.41 7.05 45.43
CA GLN A 405 -10.79 7.22 46.83
C GLN A 405 -11.69 8.43 47.05
N ASP A 406 -11.43 9.57 46.37
CA ASP A 406 -12.27 10.76 46.50
C ASP A 406 -13.69 10.49 45.98
N LEU A 407 -13.82 9.72 44.89
CA LEU A 407 -15.13 9.31 44.36
C LEU A 407 -15.87 8.38 45.34
N GLN A 408 -15.17 7.44 45.98
CA GLN A 408 -15.80 6.57 46.98
C GLN A 408 -16.37 7.40 48.14
N GLU A 409 -15.61 8.37 48.66
CA GLU A 409 -16.06 9.23 49.76
C GLU A 409 -17.31 10.05 49.38
N ILE A 410 -17.38 10.55 48.14
CA ILE A 410 -18.58 11.24 47.64
C ILE A 410 -19.77 10.27 47.55
N LEU A 411 -19.56 9.07 47.01
CA LEU A 411 -20.61 8.06 46.88
C LEU A 411 -21.13 7.63 48.25
N GLU A 412 -20.30 7.47 49.28
CA GLU A 412 -20.71 7.13 50.64
C GLU A 412 -21.72 8.13 51.25
N GLY A 413 -21.68 9.40 50.81
CA GLY A 413 -22.62 10.44 51.22
C GLY A 413 -23.93 10.48 50.42
N MET A 414 -24.07 9.70 49.35
CA MET A 414 -25.25 9.71 48.48
C MET A 414 -26.25 8.60 48.83
N GLU A 415 -27.54 8.92 48.84
CA GLU A 415 -28.60 7.92 48.98
C GLU A 415 -28.65 6.99 47.76
N GLY A 416 -28.82 5.68 47.97
CA GLY A 416 -28.91 4.68 46.90
C GLY A 416 -27.57 4.19 46.30
N SER A 417 -26.43 4.70 46.78
CA SER A 417 -25.09 4.37 46.23
C SER A 417 -24.42 3.13 46.85
N GLY A 418 -25.00 2.51 47.88
CA GLY A 418 -24.31 1.51 48.71
C GLY A 418 -23.72 0.32 47.94
N ASP A 419 -24.41 -0.18 46.91
CA ASP A 419 -23.89 -1.24 46.03
C ASP A 419 -22.69 -0.77 45.20
N LEU A 420 -22.69 0.49 44.74
CA LEU A 420 -21.57 1.07 44.00
C LEU A 420 -20.34 1.21 44.89
N VAL A 421 -20.52 1.71 46.12
CA VAL A 421 -19.45 1.82 47.12
C VAL A 421 -18.82 0.45 47.39
N LEU A 422 -19.65 -0.58 47.64
CA LEU A 422 -19.17 -1.93 47.91
C LEU A 422 -18.32 -2.50 46.77
N ARG A 423 -18.72 -2.28 45.52
CA ARG A 423 -17.96 -2.73 44.35
C ARG A 423 -16.68 -1.91 44.15
N LEU A 424 -16.75 -0.59 44.37
CA LEU A 424 -15.62 0.33 44.22
C LEU A 424 -14.52 0.08 45.27
N GLN A 425 -14.89 -0.42 46.46
CA GLN A 425 -13.95 -0.78 47.53
C GLN A 425 -12.86 -1.75 47.07
N LYS A 426 -13.13 -2.62 46.07
CA LYS A 426 -12.12 -3.52 45.46
C LYS A 426 -10.91 -2.75 44.92
N TYR A 427 -11.11 -1.52 44.45
CA TYR A 427 -10.12 -0.67 43.76
C TYR A 427 -9.55 0.47 44.60
N THR A 428 -10.02 0.66 45.84
CA THR A 428 -9.52 1.67 46.78
C THR A 428 -8.74 1.06 47.92
N ASN A 429 -9.36 0.12 48.64
CA ASN A 429 -8.83 -0.54 49.84
C ASN A 429 -8.71 -2.08 49.67
N GLY A 430 -9.25 -2.62 48.58
CA GLY A 430 -9.24 -4.04 48.28
C GLY A 430 -8.01 -4.48 47.47
N THR A 431 -8.14 -5.67 46.88
CA THR A 431 -7.07 -6.36 46.14
C THR A 431 -6.52 -5.56 44.96
N PHE A 432 -7.31 -4.66 44.37
CA PHE A 432 -6.95 -3.88 43.18
C PHE A 432 -6.60 -2.41 43.49
N SER A 433 -6.49 -2.05 44.78
CA SER A 433 -6.16 -0.70 45.27
C SER A 433 -4.94 -0.06 44.61
N GLY A 434 -3.93 -0.88 44.33
CA GLY A 434 -2.68 -0.42 43.75
C GLY A 434 -2.80 0.13 42.32
N LEU A 435 -3.89 -0.08 41.58
CA LEU A 435 -3.90 0.27 40.15
C LEU A 435 -4.23 1.75 39.87
N PHE A 436 -5.33 2.25 40.44
CA PHE A 436 -5.91 3.55 40.07
C PHE A 436 -6.02 4.56 41.23
N ASN A 437 -5.69 4.16 42.45
CA ASN A 437 -5.86 5.00 43.64
C ASN A 437 -4.62 5.84 43.97
N SER A 438 -4.06 6.51 42.97
CA SER A 438 -2.85 7.33 43.13
C SER A 438 -2.76 8.41 42.04
N PRO A 439 -2.13 9.56 42.32
CA PRO A 439 -1.83 10.55 41.29
C PRO A 439 -0.93 9.98 40.19
N THR A 440 -1.08 10.46 38.96
CA THR A 440 -0.20 10.12 37.84
C THR A 440 1.24 10.56 38.14
N ASN A 441 2.21 9.67 37.93
CA ASN A 441 3.64 9.96 38.13
C ASN A 441 4.54 9.51 36.97
N VAL A 442 3.94 9.14 35.84
CA VAL A 442 4.64 8.71 34.63
C VAL A 442 5.05 9.90 33.76
N ASP A 443 6.15 9.75 33.02
CA ASP A 443 6.68 10.76 32.08
C ASP A 443 6.71 10.21 30.64
N MET A 444 6.30 11.04 29.68
CA MET A 444 6.23 10.73 28.24
C MET A 444 7.18 11.58 27.38
N LYS A 445 8.22 12.19 27.96
CA LYS A 445 9.15 13.06 27.21
C LYS A 445 10.02 12.36 26.16
N ASN A 446 10.34 11.08 26.36
CA ASN A 446 11.19 10.35 25.43
C ASN A 446 10.45 10.04 24.12
N GLN A 447 11.20 9.94 23.03
CA GLN A 447 10.63 9.70 21.70
C GLN A 447 9.94 8.34 21.60
N LEU A 448 10.42 7.31 22.31
CA LEU A 448 9.74 6.03 22.47
C LEU A 448 9.31 5.85 23.93
N VAL A 449 8.02 5.60 24.15
CA VAL A 449 7.45 5.29 25.47
C VAL A 449 6.66 4.00 25.37
N VAL A 450 6.98 3.00 26.18
CA VAL A 450 6.30 1.70 26.21
C VAL A 450 5.61 1.54 27.56
N PHE A 451 4.28 1.46 27.55
CA PHE A 451 3.48 1.06 28.71
C PHE A 451 3.26 -0.45 28.68
N SER A 452 3.81 -1.17 29.64
CA SER A 452 3.57 -2.60 29.77
C SER A 452 2.43 -2.88 30.75
N VAL A 453 1.53 -3.77 30.33
CA VAL A 453 0.43 -4.30 31.15
C VAL A 453 0.55 -5.82 31.36
N ARG A 454 1.74 -6.39 31.10
CA ARG A 454 1.98 -7.83 31.16
C ARG A 454 1.72 -8.41 32.55
N ASP A 455 2.18 -7.70 33.58
CA ASP A 455 2.13 -8.13 34.97
C ASP A 455 0.74 -7.88 35.62
N LEU A 456 -0.28 -7.57 34.81
CA LEU A 456 -1.68 -7.50 35.22
C LEU A 456 -2.42 -8.78 34.84
N GLU A 457 -3.33 -9.19 35.72
CA GLU A 457 -4.33 -10.23 35.45
C GLU A 457 -5.24 -9.82 34.29
N ASP A 458 -5.78 -10.80 33.56
CA ASP A 458 -6.60 -10.57 32.37
C ASP A 458 -7.83 -9.69 32.66
N GLU A 459 -8.46 -9.81 33.83
CA GLU A 459 -9.58 -8.95 34.25
C GLU A 459 -9.18 -7.46 34.34
N LEU A 460 -7.91 -7.16 34.68
CA LEU A 460 -7.40 -5.80 34.87
C LEU A 460 -6.89 -5.14 33.59
N ARG A 461 -6.52 -5.92 32.57
CA ARG A 461 -5.91 -5.41 31.34
C ARG A 461 -6.82 -4.42 30.58
N PRO A 462 -8.11 -4.71 30.31
CA PRO A 462 -8.97 -3.76 29.60
C PRO A 462 -9.07 -2.41 30.32
N MET A 463 -9.17 -2.44 31.66
CA MET A 463 -9.26 -1.23 32.49
C MET A 463 -7.95 -0.44 32.47
N ALA A 464 -6.80 -1.11 32.62
CA ALA A 464 -5.49 -0.46 32.59
C ALA A 464 -5.20 0.16 31.22
N ILE A 465 -5.44 -0.58 30.14
CA ILE A 465 -5.26 -0.09 28.77
C ILE A 465 -6.19 1.12 28.52
N TYR A 466 -7.44 1.08 28.97
CA TYR A 466 -8.36 2.21 28.87
C TYR A 466 -7.82 3.45 29.58
N ALA A 467 -7.35 3.32 30.83
CA ALA A 467 -6.79 4.41 31.60
C ALA A 467 -5.50 4.98 30.98
N ILE A 468 -4.61 4.11 30.48
CA ILE A 468 -3.39 4.50 29.77
C ILE A 468 -3.73 5.29 28.50
N ILE A 469 -4.69 4.82 27.70
CA ILE A 469 -5.10 5.52 26.47
C ILE A 469 -5.76 6.87 26.81
N ASN A 470 -6.55 6.95 27.89
CA ASN A 470 -7.09 8.22 28.36
C ASN A 470 -5.97 9.20 28.73
N TYR A 471 -4.97 8.76 29.49
CA TYR A 471 -3.82 9.57 29.84
C TYR A 471 -3.04 10.04 28.61
N ILE A 472 -2.73 9.11 27.69
CA ILE A 472 -2.07 9.44 26.41
C ILE A 472 -2.90 10.46 25.62
N TRP A 473 -4.21 10.30 25.58
CA TRP A 473 -5.10 11.23 24.88
C TRP A 473 -5.06 12.64 25.49
N ASN A 474 -4.99 12.75 26.82
CA ASN A 474 -4.84 14.02 27.51
C ASN A 474 -3.50 14.70 27.16
N VAL A 475 -2.40 13.94 27.08
CA VAL A 475 -1.08 14.44 26.67
C VAL A 475 -1.04 14.81 25.19
N VAL A 476 -1.68 14.04 24.30
CA VAL A 476 -1.74 14.34 22.87
C VAL A 476 -2.49 15.64 22.59
N ARG A 477 -3.55 15.92 23.37
CA ARG A 477 -4.33 17.15 23.25
C ARG A 477 -3.59 18.39 23.74
N SER A 478 -2.58 18.25 24.60
CA SER A 478 -1.84 19.38 25.15
C SER A 478 -0.74 19.90 24.23
N GLU A 479 -0.22 19.07 23.31
CA GLU A 479 0.86 19.46 22.40
C GLU A 479 0.68 18.87 21.00
N ARG A 480 0.64 19.72 19.98
CA ARG A 480 0.55 19.30 18.57
C ARG A 480 1.94 18.85 18.06
N LYS A 481 2.14 17.54 18.00
CA LYS A 481 3.34 16.89 17.46
C LYS A 481 2.94 15.61 16.73
N ARG A 482 3.71 15.19 15.71
CA ARG A 482 3.51 13.90 15.05
C ARG A 482 3.78 12.77 16.03
N ARG A 483 2.77 11.96 16.32
CA ARG A 483 2.87 10.80 17.21
C ARG A 483 2.20 9.57 16.61
N ILE A 484 2.70 8.38 16.94
CA ILE A 484 2.03 7.11 16.68
C ILE A 484 1.73 6.43 18.01
N LEU A 485 0.46 6.09 18.23
CA LEU A 485 0.03 5.23 19.32
C LEU A 485 -0.16 3.81 18.79
N VAL A 486 0.68 2.89 19.25
CA VAL A 486 0.60 1.46 18.98
C VAL A 486 -0.12 0.77 20.12
N ILE A 487 -1.23 0.10 19.81
CA ILE A 487 -2.01 -0.69 20.77
C ILE A 487 -1.86 -2.14 20.37
N ASP A 488 -0.98 -2.86 21.07
CA ASP A 488 -0.82 -4.30 20.85
C ASP A 488 -1.92 -5.10 21.54
N GLU A 489 -2.35 -6.19 20.92
CA GLU A 489 -3.55 -6.96 21.28
C GLU A 489 -4.78 -6.10 21.56
N ALA A 490 -5.13 -5.23 20.60
CA ALA A 490 -6.26 -4.31 20.70
C ALA A 490 -7.63 -5.00 20.86
N TRP A 491 -7.73 -6.32 20.68
CA TRP A 491 -8.94 -7.10 20.91
C TRP A 491 -9.40 -7.09 22.38
N TRP A 492 -8.50 -6.91 23.35
CA TRP A 492 -8.86 -6.73 24.77
C TRP A 492 -9.88 -5.59 24.96
N LEU A 493 -9.76 -4.52 24.18
CA LEU A 493 -10.66 -3.37 24.24
C LEU A 493 -11.97 -3.60 23.49
N MET A 494 -12.07 -4.66 22.68
CA MET A 494 -13.30 -5.01 21.97
C MET A 494 -14.26 -5.84 22.82
N GLN A 495 -13.80 -6.37 23.96
CA GLN A 495 -14.61 -7.17 24.89
C GLN A 495 -15.73 -6.37 25.56
N HIS A 496 -15.54 -5.06 25.75
CA HIS A 496 -16.55 -4.17 26.33
C HIS A 496 -16.95 -3.06 25.37
N GLU A 497 -18.25 -2.76 25.31
CA GLU A 497 -18.80 -1.78 24.37
C GLU A 497 -18.23 -0.36 24.61
N ASP A 498 -18.06 0.03 25.88
CA ASP A 498 -17.54 1.36 26.24
C ASP A 498 -16.07 1.55 25.86
N SER A 499 -15.22 0.53 26.04
CA SER A 499 -13.83 0.59 25.57
C SER A 499 -13.76 0.59 24.05
N ALA A 500 -14.55 -0.25 23.37
CA ALA A 500 -14.58 -0.30 21.92
C ALA A 500 -15.02 1.03 21.30
N ARG A 501 -16.07 1.64 21.87
CA ARG A 501 -16.57 2.96 21.48
C ARG A 501 -15.54 4.06 21.74
N PHE A 502 -14.81 3.99 22.84
CA PHE A 502 -13.75 4.95 23.17
C PHE A 502 -12.61 4.93 22.15
N ILE A 503 -12.10 3.74 21.80
CA ILE A 503 -11.05 3.58 20.78
C ILE A 503 -11.53 4.02 19.41
N PHE A 504 -12.75 3.66 19.03
CA PHE A 504 -13.32 4.15 17.79
C PHE A 504 -13.38 5.68 17.74
N ALA A 505 -13.82 6.32 18.83
CA ALA A 505 -13.84 7.79 18.93
C ALA A 505 -12.43 8.40 18.89
N LEU A 506 -11.42 7.73 19.42
CA LEU A 506 -10.01 8.13 19.31
C LEU A 506 -9.54 8.06 17.86
N VAL A 507 -9.70 6.91 17.20
CA VAL A 507 -9.28 6.68 15.80
C VAL A 507 -9.86 7.72 14.84
N LYS A 508 -11.14 8.09 15.01
CA LYS A 508 -11.79 9.14 14.20
C LYS A 508 -11.23 10.55 14.41
N ARG A 509 -10.71 10.84 15.61
CA ARG A 509 -10.23 12.17 16.00
C ARG A 509 -8.72 12.33 15.90
N ALA A 510 -7.96 11.23 15.91
CA ALA A 510 -6.50 11.18 15.98
C ALA A 510 -5.82 12.12 14.96
N ARG A 511 -6.31 12.12 13.71
CA ARG A 511 -5.80 12.98 12.62
C ARG A 511 -5.71 14.46 13.01
N LYS A 512 -6.70 15.01 13.72
CA LYS A 512 -6.75 16.44 14.08
C LYS A 512 -5.58 16.86 14.99
N TYR A 513 -5.01 15.91 15.71
CA TYR A 513 -3.95 16.11 16.68
C TYR A 513 -2.59 15.56 16.20
N TYR A 514 -2.44 15.29 14.90
CA TYR A 514 -1.24 14.63 14.34
C TYR A 514 -0.91 13.28 15.02
N LEU A 515 -1.93 12.57 15.49
CA LEU A 515 -1.83 11.23 16.02
C LEU A 515 -2.21 10.20 14.96
N GLY A 516 -1.37 9.20 14.75
CA GLY A 516 -1.72 7.95 14.07
C GLY A 516 -1.96 6.84 15.08
N VAL A 517 -3.06 6.10 14.96
CA VAL A 517 -3.33 4.94 15.83
C VAL A 517 -3.05 3.66 15.04
N THR A 518 -2.18 2.81 15.57
CA THR A 518 -1.89 1.47 15.04
C THR A 518 -2.51 0.43 15.98
N THR A 519 -3.58 -0.25 15.55
CA THR A 519 -4.16 -1.37 16.29
C THR A 519 -3.64 -2.69 15.76
N ILE A 520 -3.17 -3.55 16.65
CA ILE A 520 -2.59 -4.85 16.31
C ILE A 520 -3.43 -5.93 16.99
N THR A 521 -3.75 -7.00 16.28
CA THR A 521 -4.45 -8.16 16.87
C THR A 521 -4.05 -9.48 16.23
N GLN A 522 -3.91 -10.52 17.05
CA GLN A 522 -3.82 -11.91 16.59
C GLN A 522 -5.20 -12.55 16.49
N ASP A 523 -6.10 -12.18 17.39
CA ASP A 523 -7.49 -12.64 17.43
C ASP A 523 -8.36 -11.78 16.51
N VAL A 524 -8.28 -12.12 15.23
CA VAL A 524 -8.96 -11.40 14.15
C VAL A 524 -10.48 -11.50 14.29
N ASN A 525 -11.00 -12.66 14.72
CA ASN A 525 -12.44 -12.88 14.87
C ASN A 525 -13.03 -11.96 15.95
N ASP A 526 -12.44 -11.93 17.14
CA ASP A 526 -12.94 -11.11 18.26
C ASP A 526 -12.93 -9.62 17.92
N PHE A 527 -11.91 -9.18 17.19
CA PHE A 527 -11.84 -7.80 16.72
C PHE A 527 -12.89 -7.50 15.64
N LEU A 528 -13.03 -8.35 14.62
CA LEU A 528 -13.90 -8.09 13.46
C LEU A 528 -15.38 -8.42 13.70
N HIS A 529 -15.73 -9.20 14.73
CA HIS A 529 -17.13 -9.38 15.13
C HIS A 529 -17.73 -8.12 15.78
N SER A 530 -16.88 -7.28 16.38
CA SER A 530 -17.31 -5.98 16.91
C SER A 530 -17.59 -5.00 15.77
N GLN A 531 -18.77 -4.36 15.81
CA GLN A 531 -19.11 -3.27 14.89
C GLN A 531 -18.08 -2.12 14.96
N TYR A 532 -17.50 -1.88 16.13
CA TYR A 532 -16.48 -0.87 16.33
C TYR A 532 -15.14 -1.31 15.74
N GLY A 533 -14.79 -2.60 15.83
CA GLY A 533 -13.57 -3.13 15.23
C GLY A 533 -13.58 -2.99 13.69
N GLN A 534 -14.68 -3.36 13.04
CA GLN A 534 -14.86 -3.11 11.60
C GLN A 534 -14.77 -1.60 11.26
N ALA A 535 -15.35 -0.76 12.11
CA ALA A 535 -15.28 0.68 11.93
C ALA A 535 -13.85 1.24 12.12
N ILE A 536 -13.03 0.66 13.01
CA ILE A 536 -11.62 1.02 13.17
C ILE A 536 -10.82 0.64 11.92
N VAL A 537 -11.04 -0.55 11.35
CA VAL A 537 -10.39 -0.99 10.11
C VAL A 537 -10.70 -0.05 8.95
N THR A 538 -11.98 0.30 8.76
CA THR A 538 -12.41 1.21 7.69
C THR A 538 -11.92 2.66 7.88
N ASN A 539 -11.62 3.07 9.11
CA ASN A 539 -11.02 4.37 9.42
C ASN A 539 -9.47 4.31 9.50
N SER A 540 -8.86 3.20 9.09
CA SER A 540 -7.41 3.04 8.97
C SER A 540 -6.99 3.14 7.51
N ALA A 541 -6.21 4.18 7.19
CA ALA A 541 -5.69 4.37 5.83
C ALA A 541 -4.67 3.29 5.46
N LEU A 542 -3.98 2.73 6.46
CA LEU A 542 -3.06 1.62 6.29
C LEU A 542 -3.64 0.33 6.88
N GLN A 543 -3.38 -0.78 6.20
CA GLN A 543 -3.72 -2.10 6.74
C GLN A 543 -2.61 -3.08 6.37
N LEU A 544 -2.17 -3.89 7.31
CA LEU A 544 -1.19 -4.96 7.08
C LEU A 544 -1.81 -6.29 7.50
N LEU A 545 -2.05 -7.14 6.50
CA LEU A 545 -2.53 -8.50 6.71
C LEU A 545 -1.35 -9.44 6.50
N LEU A 546 -0.81 -10.02 7.56
CA LEU A 546 0.16 -11.12 7.48
C LEU A 546 -0.57 -12.46 7.43
N ARG A 547 0.18 -13.57 7.50
CA ARG A 547 -0.39 -14.93 7.48
C ARG A 547 -1.61 -15.08 8.40
N GLN A 548 -2.71 -15.59 7.85
CA GLN A 548 -3.99 -15.78 8.53
C GLN A 548 -4.29 -17.25 8.80
N SER A 549 -5.13 -17.51 9.81
CA SER A 549 -5.60 -18.87 10.09
C SER A 549 -6.75 -19.26 9.15
N PRO A 550 -6.89 -20.56 8.79
CA PRO A 550 -8.03 -21.04 8.02
C PRO A 550 -9.39 -20.74 8.67
N ALA A 551 -9.44 -20.60 10.00
CA ALA A 551 -10.67 -20.31 10.73
C ALA A 551 -11.12 -18.85 10.62
N ALA A 552 -10.20 -17.90 10.43
CA ALA A 552 -10.51 -16.48 10.34
C ALA A 552 -10.55 -15.94 8.89
N ILE A 553 -9.98 -16.68 7.94
CA ILE A 553 -9.73 -16.17 6.59
C ILE A 553 -11.00 -15.75 5.84
N ASP A 554 -12.14 -16.45 6.01
CA ASP A 554 -13.39 -16.09 5.32
C ASP A 554 -13.95 -14.76 5.81
N LEU A 555 -13.82 -14.47 7.12
CA LEU A 555 -14.21 -13.19 7.69
C LEU A 555 -13.28 -12.08 7.19
N VAL A 556 -11.96 -12.32 7.18
CA VAL A 556 -10.97 -11.38 6.64
C VAL A 556 -11.24 -11.09 5.16
N GLN A 557 -11.46 -12.12 4.35
CA GLN A 557 -11.78 -11.97 2.93
C GLN A 557 -13.01 -11.08 2.72
N LYS A 558 -14.06 -11.28 3.52
CA LYS A 558 -15.28 -10.49 3.44
C LYS A 558 -15.08 -9.03 3.87
N VAL A 559 -14.39 -8.80 4.99
CA VAL A 559 -14.20 -7.45 5.55
C VAL A 559 -13.26 -6.60 4.70
N PHE A 560 -12.18 -7.20 4.19
CA PHE A 560 -11.16 -6.52 3.39
C PHE A 560 -11.42 -6.60 1.88
N ILE A 561 -12.52 -7.24 1.47
CA ILE A 561 -12.92 -7.41 0.06
C ILE A 561 -11.80 -8.05 -0.77
N LEU A 562 -11.21 -9.11 -0.22
CA LEU A 562 -10.09 -9.80 -0.86
C LEU A 562 -10.57 -10.68 -2.01
N THR A 563 -9.76 -10.77 -3.04
CA THR A 563 -9.90 -11.77 -4.10
C THR A 563 -9.57 -13.18 -3.57
N GLU A 564 -10.01 -14.21 -4.29
CA GLU A 564 -9.61 -15.59 -3.98
C GLU A 564 -8.08 -15.77 -4.01
N GLY A 565 -7.39 -15.11 -4.94
CA GLY A 565 -5.91 -15.18 -5.01
C GLY A 565 -5.23 -14.63 -3.76
N GLU A 566 -5.72 -13.48 -3.26
CA GLU A 566 -5.22 -12.85 -2.03
C GLU A 566 -5.52 -13.67 -0.78
N LYS A 567 -6.70 -14.31 -0.73
CA LYS A 567 -7.05 -15.28 0.31
C LYS A 567 -6.01 -16.41 0.39
N TYR A 568 -5.71 -17.06 -0.74
CA TYR A 568 -4.72 -18.14 -0.79
C TYR A 568 -3.31 -17.63 -0.48
N LEU A 569 -2.97 -16.40 -0.89
CA LEU A 569 -1.71 -15.77 -0.53
C LEU A 569 -1.57 -15.63 0.98
N LEU A 570 -2.59 -15.15 1.70
CA LEU A 570 -2.55 -15.02 3.15
C LEU A 570 -2.50 -16.36 3.89
N LEU A 571 -3.08 -17.43 3.33
CA LEU A 571 -2.97 -18.78 3.89
C LEU A 571 -1.59 -19.41 3.69
N GLY A 572 -0.94 -19.13 2.55
CA GLY A 572 0.36 -19.69 2.17
C GLY A 572 1.58 -18.81 2.46
N SER A 573 1.40 -17.61 3.01
CA SER A 573 2.48 -16.65 3.24
C SER A 573 3.50 -17.13 4.27
N GLY A 574 4.79 -16.86 4.01
CA GLY A 574 5.87 -17.05 4.98
C GLY A 574 5.85 -16.02 6.10
N VAL A 575 6.83 -16.12 7.00
CA VAL A 575 7.03 -15.12 8.07
C VAL A 575 7.43 -13.79 7.44
N GLY A 576 6.78 -12.70 7.86
CA GLY A 576 7.00 -11.35 7.33
C GLY A 576 6.41 -11.12 5.93
N GLU A 577 5.60 -12.06 5.42
CA GLU A 577 4.92 -11.93 4.14
C GLU A 577 3.41 -11.75 4.34
N GLY A 578 2.78 -10.99 3.44
CA GLY A 578 1.35 -10.71 3.52
C GLY A 578 0.85 -9.76 2.44
N ILE A 579 -0.21 -9.02 2.74
CA ILE A 579 -0.78 -7.97 1.90
C ILE A 579 -0.76 -6.66 2.67
N PHE A 580 -0.29 -5.61 2.00
CA PHE A 580 -0.23 -4.27 2.53
C PHE A 580 -1.18 -3.35 1.76
N PHE A 581 -2.05 -2.65 2.47
CA PHE A 581 -3.02 -1.70 1.95
C PHE A 581 -2.60 -0.28 2.29
N ALA A 582 -2.68 0.62 1.32
CA ALA A 582 -2.60 2.06 1.51
C ALA A 582 -3.73 2.76 0.76
N GLY A 583 -4.73 3.22 1.49
CA GLY A 583 -5.99 3.70 0.93
C GLY A 583 -6.67 2.61 0.11
N ASN A 584 -6.89 2.86 -1.17
CA ASN A 584 -7.55 1.92 -2.08
C ASN A 584 -6.57 0.99 -2.82
N LYS A 585 -5.27 1.20 -2.66
CA LYS A 585 -4.22 0.40 -3.29
C LYS A 585 -3.78 -0.70 -2.33
N HIS A 586 -3.47 -1.88 -2.85
CA HIS A 586 -2.84 -2.94 -2.06
C HIS A 586 -1.82 -3.70 -2.89
N ALA A 587 -0.83 -4.29 -2.21
CA ALA A 587 0.21 -5.09 -2.82
C ALA A 587 0.62 -6.22 -1.88
N ALA A 588 1.04 -7.36 -2.46
CA ALA A 588 1.71 -8.39 -1.69
C ALA A 588 3.06 -7.86 -1.17
N ILE A 589 3.28 -7.90 0.13
CA ILE A 589 4.45 -7.33 0.79
C ILE A 589 5.34 -8.45 1.36
N LYS A 590 6.65 -8.20 1.34
CA LYS A 590 7.63 -8.87 2.18
C LYS A 590 8.38 -7.84 3.02
N VAL A 591 8.29 -7.97 4.33
CA VAL A 591 9.03 -7.13 5.28
C VAL A 591 10.50 -7.49 5.22
N VAL A 592 11.34 -6.47 5.08
CA VAL A 592 12.80 -6.63 4.99
C VAL A 592 13.49 -5.60 5.87
N ALA A 593 14.52 -6.05 6.59
CA ALA A 593 15.37 -5.23 7.43
C ALA A 593 16.83 -5.35 6.98
N SER A 594 17.60 -4.30 7.20
CA SER A 594 19.06 -4.37 7.17
C SER A 594 19.59 -5.19 8.34
N TYR A 595 20.86 -5.60 8.26
CA TYR A 595 21.52 -6.34 9.33
C TYR A 595 21.47 -5.60 10.69
N THR A 596 21.67 -4.29 10.68
CA THR A 596 21.65 -3.47 11.90
C THR A 596 20.24 -3.36 12.48
N GLU A 597 19.23 -3.19 11.62
CA GLU A 597 17.83 -3.14 12.06
C GLU A 597 17.40 -4.48 12.66
N ASP A 598 17.77 -5.60 12.04
CA ASP A 598 17.45 -6.96 12.51
C ASP A 598 17.90 -7.21 13.94
N GLN A 599 19.13 -6.79 14.29
CA GLN A 599 19.66 -6.91 15.65
C GLN A 599 18.87 -6.13 16.71
N LEU A 600 18.20 -5.05 16.31
CA LEU A 600 17.42 -4.21 17.22
C LEU A 600 15.96 -4.68 17.35
N VAL A 601 15.39 -5.21 16.27
CA VAL A 601 13.96 -5.53 16.20
C VAL A 601 13.65 -7.00 16.39
N THR A 602 14.65 -7.88 16.36
CA THR A 602 14.44 -9.32 16.48
C THR A 602 13.65 -9.69 17.74
N THR A 603 12.75 -10.65 17.56
CA THR A 603 12.01 -11.34 18.62
C THR A 603 12.44 -12.78 18.78
N ASN A 604 13.43 -13.25 18.01
CA ASN A 604 13.88 -14.63 18.11
C ASN A 604 14.58 -14.85 19.48
N PRO A 605 14.06 -15.73 20.34
CA PRO A 605 14.62 -15.95 21.67
C PRO A 605 16.10 -16.37 21.64
N GLU A 606 16.52 -17.17 20.66
CA GLU A 606 17.92 -17.59 20.53
C GLU A 606 18.84 -16.40 20.23
N GLN A 607 18.43 -15.53 19.29
CA GLN A 607 19.20 -14.33 18.95
C GLN A 607 19.25 -13.35 20.13
N LEU A 608 18.15 -13.18 20.87
CA LEU A 608 18.12 -12.32 22.06
C LEU A 608 19.07 -12.83 23.15
N LEU A 609 19.13 -14.15 23.37
CA LEU A 609 20.07 -14.75 24.32
C LEU A 609 21.53 -14.57 23.89
N GLU A 610 21.82 -14.66 22.59
CA GLU A 610 23.16 -14.38 22.04
C GLU A 610 23.55 -12.92 22.23
N ILE A 611 22.62 -11.98 21.98
CA ILE A 611 22.85 -10.54 22.21
C ILE A 611 23.11 -10.27 23.70
N GLU A 612 22.33 -10.85 24.61
CA GLU A 612 22.55 -10.71 26.05
C GLU A 612 23.90 -11.28 26.51
N ARG A 613 24.30 -12.45 26.01
CA ARG A 613 25.63 -13.03 26.29
C ARG A 613 26.74 -12.12 25.80
N SER A 614 26.62 -11.64 24.56
CA SER A 614 27.59 -10.73 23.94
C SER A 614 27.75 -9.43 24.74
N LYS A 615 26.64 -8.84 25.21
CA LYS A 615 26.67 -7.66 26.10
C LYS A 615 27.38 -7.94 27.42
N LYS A 616 27.06 -9.06 28.09
CA LYS A 616 27.70 -9.46 29.35
C LYS A 616 29.21 -9.70 29.19
N ASP A 617 29.63 -10.29 28.09
CA ASP A 617 31.05 -10.54 27.81
C ASP A 617 31.79 -9.23 27.48
N PHE A 618 31.16 -8.31 26.76
CA PHE A 618 31.70 -6.97 26.51
C PHE A 618 31.82 -6.15 27.80
N GLU A 619 30.81 -6.17 28.67
CA GLU A 619 30.83 -5.51 29.98
C GLU A 619 31.96 -6.07 30.86
N LYS A 620 32.16 -7.40 30.89
CA LYS A 620 33.28 -8.02 31.62
C LYS A 620 34.66 -7.65 31.06
N GLN A 621 34.77 -7.40 29.75
CA GLN A 621 36.03 -6.95 29.14
C GLN A 621 36.31 -5.46 29.38
N THR A 622 35.27 -4.63 29.49
CA THR A 622 35.40 -3.19 29.75
C THR A 622 35.47 -2.85 31.24
N SER A 623 34.93 -3.70 32.11
CA SER A 623 35.12 -3.65 33.57
C SER A 623 36.34 -4.49 34.01
N GLY A 624 37.54 -4.10 33.56
CA GLY A 624 38.78 -4.63 34.12
C GLY A 624 38.95 -4.25 35.60
N PRO A 625 39.64 -5.07 36.42
CA PRO A 625 39.72 -4.89 37.87
C PRO A 625 40.43 -3.57 38.23
N ALA A 626 39.82 -2.82 39.16
CA ALA A 626 40.39 -1.61 39.76
C ALA A 626 41.69 -1.87 40.53
#